data_AF-A0A4Q2YE14-F1
#
_entry.id   AF-A0A4Q2YE14-F1
#
_cell.length_a   1.000
_cell.length_b   1.000
_cell.length_c   1.000
_cell.angle_alpha   90.00
_cell.angle_beta   90.00
_cell.angle_gamma   90.00
#
_symmetry.space_group_name_H-M   'P 1'
#
loop_
_entity.id
_entity.type
_entity.pdbx_description
1 polymer ?
#
loop_
_entity_poly.entity_id
_entity_poly.type
_entity_poly.pdbx_seq_one_letter_code
_entity_poly.pdbx_strand_id
1 'polypeptide(L)'
;MLAAMPLDAWPFLLSAMRRRTLGTGSWSGGLEPAQEALAGIILREIAERGALSSEDLADMDSRRVDHGWGSQASLAKTTLHKLFFHGRLLISRRQVNRRYYDLPDRVLPASTLARPEPTEEETARWITLLKLRQRRLMTLSPAERARVSDLVQPLTVEGIPNLYCLRSDLPLLDAPGGALHDDESHPLLLAPLDPLIYDRRLASRLWGFDYIWEVYTPPEKRLRGYYALPLLSGLEIAGHIDPKADRPARRLRVVNRSVRRGHSAAPALKSLAAFLGLK
;
A
#
# COMPACT_ATOMS: atom_id res chain seq x y z
N MET A 1 -2.13 -2.93 -2.02
CA MET A 1 -1.73 -1.81 -1.15
C MET A 1 -2.75 -0.71 -1.32
N LEU A 2 -3.49 -0.36 -0.27
CA LEU A 2 -4.34 0.83 -0.26
C LEU A 2 -3.42 1.99 0.13
N ALA A 3 -3.29 2.98 -0.74
CA ALA A 3 -2.54 4.20 -0.45
C ALA A 3 -3.42 5.38 -0.84
N ALA A 4 -3.55 6.34 0.05
CA ALA A 4 -4.18 7.62 -0.25
C ALA A 4 -3.05 8.64 -0.48
N MET A 5 -3.16 9.41 -1.55
CA MET A 5 -2.21 10.45 -1.89
C MET A 5 -2.97 11.76 -2.11
N PRO A 6 -2.39 12.91 -1.70
CA PRO A 6 -2.92 14.21 -2.08
C PRO A 6 -2.89 14.39 -3.60
N LEU A 7 -3.73 15.29 -4.13
CA LEU A 7 -3.87 15.52 -5.58
C LEU A 7 -2.59 16.07 -6.23
N ASP A 8 -1.73 16.73 -5.47
CA ASP A 8 -0.42 17.21 -5.95
C ASP A 8 0.57 16.08 -6.27
N ALA A 9 0.30 14.85 -5.80
CA ALA A 9 1.05 13.66 -6.20
C ALA A 9 0.75 13.22 -7.64
N TRP A 10 -0.37 13.65 -8.22
CA TRP A 10 -0.87 13.16 -9.50
C TRP A 10 0.16 13.22 -10.65
N PRO A 11 0.88 14.33 -10.90
CA PRO A 11 1.82 14.40 -12.02
C PRO A 11 2.96 13.37 -11.91
N PHE A 12 3.46 13.14 -10.69
CA PHE A 12 4.50 12.14 -10.41
C PHE A 12 3.96 10.71 -10.57
N LEU A 13 2.74 10.46 -10.10
CA LEU A 13 2.07 9.17 -10.27
C LEU A 13 1.81 8.89 -11.75
N LEU A 14 1.33 9.87 -12.51
CA LEU A 14 1.08 9.74 -13.94
C LEU A 14 2.37 9.46 -14.73
N SER A 15 3.45 10.19 -14.44
CA SER A 15 4.77 9.91 -15.02
C SER A 15 5.22 8.47 -14.74
N ALA A 16 5.09 8.01 -13.49
CA ALA A 16 5.39 6.62 -13.13
C ALA A 16 4.45 5.59 -13.79
N MET A 17 3.17 5.92 -13.97
CA MET A 17 2.16 5.10 -14.63
C MET A 17 2.44 4.93 -16.13
N ARG A 18 2.78 6.03 -16.81
CA ARG A 18 3.14 6.02 -18.24
C ARG A 18 4.35 5.14 -18.51
N ARG A 19 5.38 5.17 -17.66
CA ARG A 19 6.54 4.26 -17.82
C ARG A 19 6.18 2.78 -17.81
N ARG A 20 5.05 2.38 -17.21
CA ARG A 20 4.62 0.97 -17.20
C ARG A 20 4.22 0.47 -18.59
N THR A 21 3.86 1.35 -19.52
CA THR A 21 3.51 0.96 -20.89
C THR A 21 4.69 0.33 -21.63
N LEU A 22 5.93 0.62 -21.21
CA LEU A 22 7.16 0.07 -21.76
C LEU A 22 7.53 -1.31 -21.18
N GLY A 23 6.85 -1.73 -20.11
CA GLY A 23 7.12 -3.01 -19.45
C GLY A 23 6.34 -4.18 -20.06
N THR A 24 6.82 -5.40 -19.85
CA THR A 24 6.17 -6.64 -20.33
C THR A 24 5.32 -7.35 -19.27
N GLY A 25 5.10 -6.73 -18.11
CA GLY A 25 4.36 -7.36 -17.01
C GLY A 25 2.89 -7.62 -17.36
N SER A 26 2.41 -8.84 -17.10
CA SER A 26 1.03 -9.25 -17.41
C SER A 26 -0.04 -8.36 -16.76
N TRP A 27 0.23 -7.81 -15.57
CA TRP A 27 -0.74 -7.05 -14.80
C TRP A 27 -0.82 -5.54 -15.16
N SER A 28 0.32 -4.93 -15.47
CA SER A 28 0.42 -3.47 -15.63
C SER A 28 1.34 -3.02 -16.76
N GLY A 29 1.93 -3.95 -17.51
CA GLY A 29 2.79 -3.69 -18.65
C GLY A 29 2.02 -3.11 -19.84
N GLY A 30 2.69 -3.04 -20.99
CA GLY A 30 2.09 -2.64 -22.26
C GLY A 30 0.86 -3.48 -22.63
N LEU A 31 0.03 -2.91 -23.50
CA LEU A 31 -1.13 -3.60 -24.06
C LEU A 31 -0.65 -4.61 -25.12
N GLU A 32 -1.17 -5.82 -25.05
CA GLU A 32 -1.05 -6.83 -26.11
C GLU A 32 -1.94 -6.43 -27.30
N PRO A 33 -1.72 -6.96 -28.52
CA PRO A 33 -2.47 -6.55 -29.71
C PRO A 33 -4.00 -6.59 -29.55
N ALA A 34 -4.52 -7.64 -28.91
CA ALA A 34 -5.95 -7.76 -28.61
C ALA A 34 -6.44 -6.69 -27.62
N GLN A 35 -5.61 -6.34 -26.65
CA GLN A 35 -5.93 -5.31 -25.66
C GLN A 35 -5.85 -3.91 -26.26
N GLU A 36 -4.91 -3.65 -27.18
CA GLU A 36 -4.78 -2.37 -27.88
C GLU A 36 -6.03 -2.09 -28.74
N ALA A 37 -6.48 -3.08 -29.52
CA ALA A 37 -7.71 -2.97 -30.31
C ALA A 37 -8.93 -2.68 -29.43
N LEU A 38 -9.05 -3.39 -28.29
CA LEU A 38 -10.16 -3.20 -27.36
C LEU A 38 -10.07 -1.88 -26.57
N ALA A 39 -8.86 -1.40 -26.27
CA ALA A 39 -8.65 -0.18 -25.50
C ALA A 39 -9.29 1.04 -26.16
N GLY A 40 -9.16 1.18 -27.48
CA GLY A 40 -9.79 2.26 -28.23
C GLY A 40 -11.31 2.22 -28.16
N ILE A 41 -11.91 1.03 -28.19
CA ILE A 41 -13.35 0.83 -28.06
C ILE A 41 -13.81 1.20 -26.64
N ILE A 42 -13.15 0.67 -25.60
CA ILE A 42 -13.48 0.93 -24.20
C ILE A 42 -13.42 2.43 -23.88
N LEU A 43 -12.40 3.14 -24.36
CA LEU A 43 -12.27 4.57 -24.10
C LEU A 43 -13.40 5.39 -24.74
N ARG A 44 -13.86 5.00 -25.94
CA ARG A 44 -15.03 5.62 -26.58
C ARG A 44 -16.31 5.35 -25.81
N GLU A 45 -16.56 4.10 -25.42
CA GLU A 45 -17.73 3.74 -24.61
C GLU A 45 -17.80 4.53 -23.30
N ILE A 46 -16.68 4.66 -22.58
CA ILE A 46 -16.61 5.44 -21.34
C ILE A 46 -16.80 6.93 -21.62
N ALA A 47 -16.23 7.45 -22.71
CA ALA A 47 -16.45 8.85 -23.11
C ALA A 47 -17.93 9.14 -23.37
N GLU A 48 -18.65 8.24 -24.04
CA GLU A 48 -20.07 8.42 -24.41
C GLU A 48 -21.03 8.14 -23.25
N ARG A 49 -20.82 7.05 -22.50
CA ARG A 49 -21.77 6.53 -21.51
C ARG A 49 -21.43 6.90 -20.07
N GLY A 50 -20.26 7.47 -19.81
CA GLY A 50 -19.77 7.75 -18.46
C GLY A 50 -19.08 6.56 -17.82
N ALA A 51 -19.03 6.53 -16.48
CA ALA A 51 -18.27 5.53 -15.75
C ALA A 51 -18.81 4.09 -15.94
N LEU A 52 -17.98 3.19 -16.47
CA LEU A 52 -18.32 1.78 -16.75
C LEU A 52 -17.46 0.80 -15.94
N SER A 53 -18.01 -0.38 -15.66
CA SER A 53 -17.30 -1.49 -15.03
C SER A 53 -16.94 -2.58 -16.03
N SER A 54 -16.17 -3.58 -15.59
CA SER A 54 -15.87 -4.75 -16.42
C SER A 54 -17.11 -5.56 -16.81
N GLU A 55 -18.21 -5.45 -16.07
CA GLU A 55 -19.45 -6.17 -16.40
C GLU A 55 -20.27 -5.46 -17.47
N ASP A 56 -20.27 -4.12 -17.46
CA ASP A 56 -20.95 -3.30 -18.49
C ASP A 56 -20.30 -3.47 -19.88
N LEU A 57 -19.10 -4.05 -19.90
CA LEU A 57 -18.26 -4.30 -21.08
C LEU A 57 -18.04 -5.80 -21.34
N ALA A 58 -18.69 -6.69 -20.59
CA ALA A 58 -18.43 -8.13 -20.65
C ALA A 58 -18.82 -8.75 -22.01
N ASP A 59 -19.86 -8.23 -22.65
CA ASP A 59 -20.36 -8.73 -23.94
C ASP A 59 -19.59 -8.18 -25.14
N MET A 60 -18.69 -7.21 -24.93
CA MET A 60 -17.89 -6.65 -26.03
C MET A 60 -16.84 -7.64 -26.55
N ASP A 61 -16.37 -8.54 -25.68
CA ASP A 61 -15.39 -9.56 -26.05
C ASP A 61 -15.41 -10.73 -25.05
N SER A 62 -15.75 -11.92 -25.55
CA SER A 62 -15.84 -13.15 -24.75
C SER A 62 -14.49 -13.80 -24.44
N ARG A 63 -13.38 -13.31 -25.03
CA ARG A 63 -12.05 -13.87 -24.81
C ARG A 63 -11.63 -13.73 -23.35
N ARG A 64 -10.94 -14.77 -22.85
CA ARG A 64 -10.31 -14.78 -21.52
C ARG A 64 -8.79 -14.82 -21.67
N VAL A 65 -8.11 -14.17 -20.74
CA VAL A 65 -6.65 -14.08 -20.68
C VAL A 65 -6.19 -14.56 -19.32
N ASP A 66 -5.04 -15.24 -19.29
CA ASP A 66 -4.36 -15.59 -18.05
C ASP A 66 -3.87 -14.31 -17.35
N HIS A 67 -4.36 -14.10 -16.13
CA HIS A 67 -4.07 -12.95 -15.31
C HIS A 67 -2.96 -13.20 -14.28
N GLY A 68 -2.25 -14.32 -14.40
CA GLY A 68 -1.29 -14.79 -13.43
C GLY A 68 -1.96 -15.59 -12.31
N TRP A 69 -1.14 -16.36 -11.58
CA TRP A 69 -1.57 -17.24 -10.49
C TRP A 69 -2.67 -18.25 -10.88
N GLY A 70 -2.72 -18.64 -12.16
CA GLY A 70 -3.70 -19.61 -12.69
C GLY A 70 -5.12 -19.07 -12.82
N SER A 71 -5.33 -17.74 -12.71
CA SER A 71 -6.66 -17.13 -12.78
C SER A 71 -6.97 -16.62 -14.19
N GLN A 72 -8.15 -16.98 -14.71
CA GLN A 72 -8.65 -16.51 -16.01
C GLN A 72 -9.58 -15.32 -15.82
N ALA A 73 -9.35 -14.19 -16.47
CA ALA A 73 -10.33 -13.10 -16.52
C ALA A 73 -10.56 -12.58 -17.94
N SER A 74 -11.68 -11.89 -18.14
CA SER A 74 -12.08 -11.41 -19.47
C SER A 74 -11.07 -10.41 -20.01
N LEU A 75 -10.88 -10.39 -21.32
CA LEU A 75 -10.02 -9.43 -22.00
C LEU A 75 -10.39 -7.99 -21.61
N ALA A 76 -11.68 -7.66 -21.57
CA ALA A 76 -12.18 -6.36 -21.12
C ALA A 76 -11.70 -5.97 -19.71
N LYS A 77 -11.73 -6.91 -18.75
CA LYS A 77 -11.23 -6.67 -17.39
C LYS A 77 -9.71 -6.47 -17.39
N THR A 78 -8.96 -7.24 -18.17
CA THR A 78 -7.51 -7.07 -18.32
C THR A 78 -7.17 -5.69 -18.89
N THR A 79 -7.91 -5.25 -19.92
CA THR A 79 -7.67 -4.00 -20.62
C THR A 79 -8.02 -2.82 -19.72
N LEU A 80 -9.16 -2.84 -19.00
CA LEU A 80 -9.50 -1.82 -18.00
C LEU A 80 -8.42 -1.69 -16.92
N HIS A 81 -7.90 -2.82 -16.43
CA HIS A 81 -6.81 -2.82 -15.46
C HIS A 81 -5.55 -2.16 -16.02
N LYS A 82 -5.09 -2.54 -17.22
CA LYS A 82 -3.90 -1.92 -17.84
C LYS A 82 -4.12 -0.43 -18.13
N LEU A 83 -5.27 -0.03 -18.68
CA LEU A 83 -5.65 1.38 -18.89
C LEU A 83 -5.61 2.20 -17.59
N PHE A 84 -6.06 1.61 -16.47
CA PHE A 84 -5.90 2.21 -15.15
C PHE A 84 -4.43 2.36 -14.76
N PHE A 85 -3.60 1.33 -14.92
CA PHE A 85 -2.17 1.41 -14.59
C PHE A 85 -1.36 2.35 -15.49
N HIS A 86 -1.86 2.66 -16.70
CA HIS A 86 -1.29 3.62 -17.65
C HIS A 86 -1.79 5.05 -17.42
N GLY A 87 -2.73 5.25 -16.49
CA GLY A 87 -3.31 6.58 -16.20
C GLY A 87 -4.29 7.07 -17.26
N ARG A 88 -4.74 6.18 -18.16
CA ARG A 88 -5.75 6.48 -19.20
C ARG A 88 -7.18 6.40 -18.67
N LEU A 89 -7.38 5.68 -17.56
CA LEU A 89 -8.63 5.59 -16.81
C LEU A 89 -8.35 5.70 -15.32
N LEU A 90 -9.31 6.22 -14.57
CA LEU A 90 -9.30 6.25 -13.10
C LEU A 90 -10.53 5.57 -12.53
N ILE A 91 -10.45 5.13 -11.28
CA ILE A 91 -11.61 4.56 -10.57
C ILE A 91 -12.42 5.72 -10.00
N SER A 92 -13.57 6.03 -10.61
CA SER A 92 -14.44 7.13 -10.16
C SER A 92 -15.25 6.75 -8.92
N ARG A 93 -15.67 5.49 -8.82
CA ARG A 93 -16.39 4.96 -7.66
C ARG A 93 -16.26 3.45 -7.55
N ARG A 94 -16.62 2.94 -6.37
CA ARG A 94 -16.73 1.51 -6.10
C ARG A 94 -18.11 1.20 -5.56
N GLN A 95 -18.72 0.14 -6.08
CA GLN A 95 -19.94 -0.43 -5.53
C GLN A 95 -19.60 -1.82 -5.02
N VAL A 96 -19.54 -1.96 -3.70
CA VAL A 96 -19.01 -3.16 -3.04
C VAL A 96 -17.59 -3.46 -3.57
N ASN A 97 -17.38 -4.57 -4.28
CA ASN A 97 -16.10 -4.95 -4.86
C ASN A 97 -15.94 -4.54 -6.34
N ARG A 98 -16.99 -4.00 -6.96
CA ARG A 98 -16.98 -3.59 -8.36
C ARG A 98 -16.36 -2.21 -8.50
N ARG A 99 -15.47 -2.07 -9.48
CA ARG A 99 -14.82 -0.81 -9.84
C ARG A 99 -15.50 -0.25 -11.08
N TYR A 100 -15.78 1.05 -11.04
CA TYR A 100 -16.24 1.79 -12.20
C TYR A 100 -15.14 2.76 -12.61
N TYR A 101 -14.81 2.70 -13.88
CA TYR A 101 -13.72 3.42 -14.51
C TYR A 101 -14.26 4.59 -15.30
N ASP A 102 -13.62 5.74 -15.19
CA ASP A 102 -13.94 6.93 -15.94
C ASP A 102 -12.66 7.63 -16.42
N LEU A 103 -12.81 8.62 -17.30
CA LEU A 103 -11.71 9.41 -17.82
C LEU A 103 -11.10 10.30 -16.73
N PRO A 104 -9.78 10.56 -16.75
CA PRO A 104 -9.14 11.40 -15.75
C PRO A 104 -9.78 12.80 -15.57
N ASP A 105 -10.25 13.43 -16.64
CA ASP A 105 -10.93 14.74 -16.63
C ASP A 105 -12.30 14.76 -15.94
N ARG A 106 -12.93 13.59 -15.77
CA ARG A 106 -14.19 13.44 -15.02
C ARG A 106 -13.98 13.07 -13.56
N VAL A 107 -12.77 12.65 -13.19
CA VAL A 107 -12.43 12.20 -11.83
C VAL A 107 -11.61 13.22 -11.07
N LEU A 108 -10.68 13.90 -11.75
CA LEU A 108 -9.76 14.86 -11.14
C LEU A 108 -10.15 16.30 -11.49
N PRO A 109 -9.93 17.27 -10.58
CA PRO A 109 -10.11 18.67 -10.90
C PRO A 109 -9.21 19.11 -12.07
N ALA A 110 -9.70 20.01 -12.93
CA ALA A 110 -8.93 20.55 -14.05
C ALA A 110 -7.58 21.15 -13.62
N SER A 111 -7.53 21.78 -12.44
CA SER A 111 -6.29 22.31 -11.86
C SER A 111 -5.24 21.24 -11.55
N THR A 112 -5.65 19.99 -11.27
CA THR A 112 -4.74 18.86 -11.05
C THR A 112 -4.18 18.33 -12.36
N LEU A 113 -5.02 18.31 -13.41
CA LEU A 113 -4.65 17.84 -14.75
C LEU A 113 -3.76 18.82 -15.50
N ALA A 114 -3.94 20.12 -15.25
CA ALA A 114 -3.15 21.20 -15.84
C ALA A 114 -1.74 21.36 -15.23
N ARG A 115 -1.39 20.56 -14.20
CA ARG A 115 -0.05 20.64 -13.60
C ARG A 115 1.02 20.15 -14.58
N PRO A 116 2.20 20.79 -14.62
CA PRO A 116 3.26 20.40 -15.53
C PRO A 116 3.72 18.96 -15.23
N GLU A 117 4.10 18.24 -16.28
CA GLU A 117 4.66 16.91 -16.15
C GLU A 117 6.08 17.00 -15.59
N PRO A 118 6.37 16.32 -14.46
CA PRO A 118 7.71 16.30 -13.91
C PRO A 118 8.65 15.49 -14.81
N THR A 119 9.90 15.91 -14.84
CA THR A 119 10.99 15.12 -15.42
C THR A 119 11.11 13.74 -14.74
N GLU A 120 11.79 12.81 -15.39
CA GLU A 120 12.07 11.50 -14.81
C GLU A 120 12.84 11.62 -13.49
N GLU A 121 13.79 12.56 -13.42
CA GLU A 121 14.62 12.78 -12.27
C GLU A 121 13.82 13.38 -11.09
N GLU A 122 12.97 14.37 -11.35
CA GLU A 122 12.03 14.90 -10.35
C GLU A 122 11.08 13.81 -9.82
N THR A 123 10.60 12.93 -10.70
CA THR A 123 9.74 11.80 -10.33
C THR A 123 10.49 10.78 -9.46
N ALA A 124 11.72 10.44 -9.83
CA ALA A 124 12.55 9.51 -9.05
C ALA A 124 12.90 10.10 -7.67
N ARG A 125 13.23 11.39 -7.60
CA ARG A 125 13.47 12.12 -6.33
C ARG A 125 12.20 12.16 -5.49
N TRP A 126 11.04 12.48 -6.06
CA TRP A 126 9.76 12.49 -5.36
C TRP A 126 9.39 11.11 -4.78
N ILE A 127 9.55 10.03 -5.56
CA ILE A 127 9.32 8.66 -5.08
C ILE A 127 10.25 8.32 -3.92
N THR A 128 11.52 8.72 -3.98
CA THR A 128 12.49 8.50 -2.89
C THR A 128 12.07 9.23 -1.62
N LEU A 129 11.67 10.50 -1.74
CA LEU A 129 11.17 11.29 -0.61
C LEU A 129 9.86 10.72 -0.05
N LEU A 130 8.96 10.21 -0.90
CA LEU A 130 7.74 9.55 -0.45
C LEU A 130 8.06 8.31 0.41
N LYS A 131 9.00 7.47 -0.03
CA LYS A 131 9.44 6.30 0.77
C LYS A 131 10.03 6.73 2.11
N LEU A 132 10.89 7.76 2.12
CA LEU A 132 11.48 8.30 3.35
C LEU A 132 10.42 8.86 4.30
N ARG A 133 9.44 9.62 3.82
CA ARG A 133 8.32 10.13 4.65
C ARG A 133 7.47 9.00 5.21
N GLN A 134 7.24 7.95 4.43
CA GLN A 134 6.42 6.82 4.84
C GLN A 134 7.15 5.95 5.88
N ARG A 135 8.42 5.61 5.63
CA ARG A 135 9.18 4.68 6.46
C ARG A 135 9.95 5.35 7.59
N ARG A 136 10.19 6.66 7.50
CA ARG A 136 10.99 7.52 8.39
C ARG A 136 12.47 7.16 8.47
N LEU A 137 12.77 5.88 8.55
CA LEU A 137 14.10 5.30 8.66
C LEU A 137 14.22 4.13 7.69
N MET A 138 15.13 4.23 6.71
CA MET A 138 15.34 3.15 5.73
C MET A 138 16.75 3.17 5.16
N THR A 139 17.15 2.08 4.49
CA THR A 139 18.34 2.09 3.64
C THR A 139 18.05 2.78 2.31
N LEU A 140 19.06 3.41 1.71
CA LEU A 140 18.98 4.01 0.38
C LEU A 140 20.02 3.39 -0.55
N SER A 141 19.61 3.06 -1.78
CA SER A 141 20.58 2.72 -2.84
C SER A 141 21.49 3.92 -3.15
N PRO A 142 22.66 3.72 -3.78
CA PRO A 142 23.53 4.83 -4.17
C PRO A 142 22.82 5.88 -5.04
N ALA A 143 21.99 5.42 -5.98
CA ALA A 143 21.21 6.28 -6.85
C ALA A 143 20.11 7.04 -6.09
N GLU A 144 19.40 6.42 -5.14
CA GLU A 144 18.44 7.13 -4.30
C GLU A 144 19.14 8.17 -3.41
N ARG A 145 20.25 7.80 -2.77
CA ARG A 145 21.01 8.69 -1.89
C ARG A 145 21.52 9.93 -2.63
N ALA A 146 22.07 9.76 -3.83
CA ALA A 146 22.54 10.89 -4.65
C ALA A 146 21.42 11.90 -4.94
N ARG A 147 20.17 11.44 -5.07
CA ARG A 147 19.01 12.27 -5.38
C ARG A 147 18.47 13.09 -4.23
N VAL A 148 18.78 12.74 -2.98
CA VAL A 148 18.19 13.37 -1.78
C VAL A 148 19.25 13.72 -0.73
N SER A 149 20.53 13.74 -1.11
CA SER A 149 21.68 13.95 -0.22
C SER A 149 21.59 15.28 0.55
N ASP A 150 20.95 16.29 -0.05
CA ASP A 150 20.69 17.59 0.54
C ASP A 150 19.65 17.54 1.68
N LEU A 151 18.77 16.53 1.69
CA LEU A 151 17.63 16.45 2.62
C LEU A 151 17.74 15.34 3.66
N VAL A 152 18.68 14.41 3.51
CA VAL A 152 18.77 13.23 4.39
C VAL A 152 19.93 13.31 5.37
N GLN A 153 19.74 12.69 6.53
CA GLN A 153 20.79 12.45 7.50
C GLN A 153 21.13 10.95 7.55
N PRO A 154 22.39 10.56 7.33
CA PRO A 154 22.84 9.19 7.60
C PRO A 154 22.86 8.91 9.10
N LEU A 155 22.46 7.69 9.46
CA LEU A 155 22.38 7.17 10.81
C LEU A 155 23.06 5.81 10.88
N THR A 156 23.81 5.60 11.96
CA THR A 156 24.48 4.33 12.25
C THR A 156 23.79 3.68 13.44
N VAL A 157 23.38 2.44 13.28
CA VAL A 157 22.88 1.59 14.35
C VAL A 157 23.74 0.34 14.37
N GLU A 158 24.20 -0.07 15.55
CA GLU A 158 25.08 -1.23 15.71
C GLU A 158 24.50 -2.47 15.04
N GLY A 159 25.31 -3.16 14.22
CA GLY A 159 24.89 -4.37 13.50
C GLY A 159 23.93 -4.14 12.32
N ILE A 160 23.60 -2.89 11.96
CA ILE A 160 22.70 -2.55 10.86
C ILE A 160 23.43 -1.68 9.82
N PRO A 161 23.27 -1.93 8.50
CA PRO A 161 23.76 -1.05 7.45
C PRO A 161 23.25 0.37 7.63
N ASN A 162 24.01 1.35 7.13
CA ASN A 162 23.65 2.76 7.23
C ASN A 162 22.19 3.01 6.82
N LEU A 163 21.47 3.60 7.77
CA LEU A 163 20.10 4.04 7.60
C LEU A 163 20.10 5.53 7.28
N TYR A 164 19.00 6.00 6.73
CA TYR A 164 18.78 7.39 6.37
C TYR A 164 17.39 7.80 6.83
N CYS A 165 17.31 9.00 7.40
CA CYS A 165 16.06 9.70 7.67
C CYS A 165 16.08 11.07 6.98
N LEU A 166 14.94 11.75 6.93
CA LEU A 166 14.93 13.16 6.56
C LEU A 166 15.55 13.99 7.69
N ARG A 167 16.32 15.03 7.36
CA ARG A 167 16.87 15.97 8.35
C ARG A 167 15.77 16.62 9.19
N SER A 168 14.58 16.82 8.62
CA SER A 168 13.39 17.31 9.34
C SER A 168 12.91 16.39 10.44
N ASP A 169 13.27 15.10 10.37
CA ASP A 169 12.83 14.08 11.31
C ASP A 169 13.87 13.89 12.43
N LEU A 170 15.05 14.55 12.38
CA LEU A 170 16.08 14.45 13.42
C LEU A 170 15.61 14.87 14.83
N PRO A 171 14.81 15.95 14.98
CA PRO A 171 14.29 16.31 16.30
C PRO A 171 13.47 15.20 16.98
N LEU A 172 12.90 14.25 16.20
CA LEU A 172 12.19 13.09 16.74
C LEU A 172 13.13 12.05 17.34
N LEU A 173 14.42 12.05 16.96
CA LEU A 173 15.44 11.15 17.47
C LEU A 173 16.21 11.76 18.66
N ASP A 174 16.33 13.09 18.70
CA ASP A 174 17.06 13.84 19.73
C ASP A 174 16.20 14.16 20.97
N ALA A 175 14.92 13.77 20.98
CA ALA A 175 14.02 14.02 22.10
C ALA A 175 14.61 13.42 23.40
N PRO A 176 14.80 14.22 24.47
CA PRO A 176 15.48 13.78 25.68
C PRO A 176 14.65 12.72 26.40
N GLY A 177 15.15 11.48 26.30
CA GLY A 177 14.59 10.29 26.93
C GLY A 177 13.63 9.57 26.00
N GLY A 178 13.86 8.26 25.82
CA GLY A 178 12.84 7.33 25.33
C GLY A 178 11.63 7.19 26.28
N ALA A 179 11.29 8.26 27.00
CA ALA A 179 10.03 8.44 27.68
C ALA A 179 8.99 8.69 26.59
N LEU A 180 8.32 7.60 26.23
CA LEU A 180 7.04 7.63 25.53
C LEU A 180 6.17 8.74 26.13
N HIS A 181 5.53 9.56 25.30
CA HIS A 181 4.45 10.40 25.79
C HIS A 181 3.42 9.49 26.49
N ASP A 182 2.68 9.97 27.50
CA ASP A 182 1.73 9.13 28.26
C ASP A 182 0.75 8.37 27.34
N ASP A 183 0.40 8.94 26.18
CA ASP A 183 -0.44 8.33 25.13
C ASP A 183 0.26 7.17 24.37
N GLU A 184 1.59 7.22 24.21
CA GLU A 184 2.42 6.19 23.57
C GLU A 184 2.72 4.99 24.50
N SER A 185 2.29 5.06 25.77
CA SER A 185 2.30 3.91 26.70
C SER A 185 1.23 2.87 26.35
N HIS A 186 0.23 3.24 25.54
CA HIS A 186 -0.84 2.34 25.16
C HIS A 186 -0.40 1.35 24.07
N PRO A 187 -0.64 0.05 24.26
CA PRO A 187 -0.29 -0.94 23.25
C PRO A 187 -1.12 -0.74 21.97
N LEU A 188 -0.48 -0.90 20.82
CA LEU A 188 -1.06 -0.75 19.48
C LEU A 188 -0.99 -2.06 18.70
N LEU A 189 -2.01 -2.33 17.88
CA LEU A 189 -1.98 -3.39 16.89
C LEU A 189 -1.59 -2.80 15.53
N LEU A 190 -0.42 -3.21 15.02
CA LEU A 190 0.08 -2.74 13.74
C LEU A 190 -0.63 -3.47 12.61
N ALA A 191 -1.14 -2.70 11.64
CA ALA A 191 -1.78 -3.28 10.46
C ALA A 191 -0.76 -4.09 9.64
N PRO A 192 -1.16 -5.16 8.93
CA PRO A 192 -0.27 -5.83 8.00
C PRO A 192 0.08 -4.83 6.91
N LEU A 193 1.38 -4.58 6.69
CA LEU A 193 1.95 -3.53 5.82
C LEU A 193 2.08 -2.12 6.43
N ASP A 194 1.93 -1.98 7.75
CA ASP A 194 2.33 -0.75 8.45
C ASP A 194 3.81 -0.42 8.14
N PRO A 195 4.17 0.85 7.86
CA PRO A 195 5.54 1.22 7.50
C PRO A 195 6.61 0.76 8.48
N LEU A 196 6.27 0.63 9.77
CA LEU A 196 7.20 0.18 10.81
C LEU A 196 7.65 -1.28 10.61
N ILE A 197 6.79 -2.12 10.03
CA ILE A 197 7.04 -3.56 9.82
C ILE A 197 7.10 -3.93 8.32
N TYR A 198 6.94 -2.95 7.43
CA TYR A 198 6.95 -3.16 5.98
C TYR A 198 8.31 -3.70 5.51
N ASP A 199 9.40 -3.11 5.99
CA ASP A 199 10.75 -3.66 5.79
C ASP A 199 11.03 -4.72 6.86
N ARG A 200 10.64 -5.96 6.55
CA ARG A 200 10.78 -7.10 7.46
C ARG A 200 12.21 -7.35 7.94
N ARG A 201 13.21 -7.03 7.11
CA ARG A 201 14.63 -7.24 7.47
C ARG A 201 15.06 -6.18 8.48
N LEU A 202 14.69 -4.92 8.24
CA LEU A 202 14.96 -3.84 9.18
C LEU A 202 14.21 -4.05 10.49
N ALA A 203 12.93 -4.42 10.43
CA ALA A 203 12.11 -4.69 11.61
C ALA A 203 12.68 -5.84 12.46
N SER A 204 13.13 -6.93 11.81
CA SER A 204 13.81 -8.04 12.49
C SER A 204 15.11 -7.59 13.19
N ARG A 205 15.91 -6.73 12.58
CA ARG A 205 17.15 -6.22 13.19
C ARG A 205 16.93 -5.23 14.33
N LEU A 206 15.92 -4.36 14.22
CA LEU A 206 15.64 -3.34 15.23
C LEU A 206 14.86 -3.89 16.43
N TRP A 207 13.90 -4.79 16.20
CA TRP A 207 12.99 -5.29 17.24
C TRP A 207 13.09 -6.80 17.51
N GLY A 208 13.96 -7.53 16.80
CA GLY A 208 14.05 -9.00 16.95
C GLY A 208 12.76 -9.73 16.54
N PHE A 209 11.95 -9.14 15.66
CA PHE A 209 10.62 -9.65 15.34
C PHE A 209 10.45 -10.02 13.85
N ASP A 210 10.47 -11.33 13.57
CA ASP A 210 10.27 -11.86 12.22
C ASP A 210 8.80 -11.99 11.85
N TYR A 211 8.23 -10.94 11.25
CA TYR A 211 6.83 -10.95 10.82
C TYR A 211 6.64 -11.44 9.38
N ILE A 212 5.66 -12.33 9.17
CA ILE A 212 5.12 -12.68 7.85
C ILE A 212 3.61 -12.52 7.91
N TRP A 213 3.04 -11.84 6.91
CA TRP A 213 1.59 -11.80 6.75
C TRP A 213 1.11 -13.09 6.06
N GLU A 214 0.47 -13.97 6.83
CA GLU A 214 0.13 -15.35 6.45
C GLU A 214 -1.24 -15.49 5.76
N VAL A 215 -1.78 -14.40 5.22
CA VAL A 215 -3.08 -14.38 4.54
C VAL A 215 -3.13 -15.32 3.33
N TYR A 216 -1.99 -15.50 2.66
CA TYR A 216 -1.83 -16.41 1.51
C TYR A 216 -1.30 -17.78 1.90
N THR A 217 -0.93 -17.98 3.17
CA THR A 217 -0.48 -19.28 3.67
C THR A 217 -1.71 -20.18 3.88
N PRO A 218 -1.68 -21.45 3.43
CA PRO A 218 -2.76 -22.40 3.70
C PRO A 218 -3.05 -22.50 5.21
N PRO A 219 -4.32 -22.62 5.64
CA PRO A 219 -4.71 -22.55 7.05
C PRO A 219 -3.88 -23.42 8.00
N GLU A 220 -3.58 -24.64 7.58
CA GLU A 220 -2.83 -25.67 8.33
C GLU A 220 -1.33 -25.38 8.45
N LYS A 221 -0.79 -24.48 7.62
CA LYS A 221 0.62 -24.06 7.63
C LYS A 221 0.85 -22.72 8.34
N ARG A 222 -0.20 -22.09 8.85
CA ARG A 222 -0.10 -20.78 9.53
C ARG A 222 0.50 -20.97 10.92
N LEU A 223 1.47 -20.12 11.25
CA LEU A 223 2.08 -20.07 12.58
C LEU A 223 1.36 -19.05 13.47
N ARG A 224 0.99 -17.91 12.89
CA ARG A 224 0.38 -16.78 13.63
C ARG A 224 -1.11 -16.68 13.41
N GLY A 225 -1.59 -16.98 12.21
CA GLY A 225 -3.01 -16.90 11.88
C GLY A 225 -3.28 -16.12 10.60
N TYR A 226 -4.55 -15.97 10.23
CA TYR A 226 -4.93 -15.44 8.92
C TYR A 226 -4.63 -13.94 8.78
N TYR A 227 -4.89 -13.18 9.84
CA TYR A 227 -4.75 -11.73 9.87
C TYR A 227 -4.06 -11.27 11.16
N ALA A 228 -3.00 -11.99 11.53
CA ALA A 228 -2.22 -11.68 12.73
C ALA A 228 -1.56 -10.30 12.64
N LEU A 229 -1.85 -9.45 13.63
CA LEU A 229 -1.37 -8.08 13.78
C LEU A 229 -0.26 -8.06 14.83
N PRO A 230 0.94 -7.51 14.53
CA PRO A 230 1.97 -7.30 15.53
C PRO A 230 1.50 -6.36 16.64
N LEU A 231 1.91 -6.67 17.88
CA LEU A 231 1.60 -5.87 19.06
C LEU A 231 2.80 -4.98 19.40
N LEU A 232 2.67 -3.68 19.16
CA LEU A 232 3.61 -2.69 19.67
C LEU A 232 3.20 -2.35 21.10
N SER A 233 4.11 -2.46 22.06
CA SER A 233 3.88 -2.14 23.46
C SER A 233 5.04 -1.30 23.95
N GLY A 234 4.81 0.00 24.10
CA GLY A 234 5.88 0.97 24.24
C GLY A 234 6.82 0.95 23.03
N LEU A 235 8.12 0.76 23.26
CA LEU A 235 9.13 0.74 22.20
C LEU A 235 9.41 -0.65 21.61
N GLU A 236 8.68 -1.69 22.04
CA GLU A 236 8.93 -3.07 21.68
C GLU A 236 7.79 -3.71 20.89
N ILE A 237 8.12 -4.55 19.91
CA ILE A 237 7.15 -5.45 19.29
C ILE A 237 7.04 -6.71 20.14
N ALA A 238 6.08 -6.71 21.06
CA ALA A 238 5.94 -7.71 22.13
C ALA A 238 5.26 -9.02 21.69
N GLY A 239 4.81 -9.13 20.44
CA GLY A 239 4.13 -10.32 19.95
C GLY A 239 3.14 -10.04 18.82
N HIS A 240 2.08 -10.84 18.75
CA HIS A 240 1.00 -10.68 17.77
C HIS A 240 -0.35 -11.15 18.32
N ILE A 241 -1.42 -10.64 17.72
CA ILE A 241 -2.80 -11.07 17.92
C ILE A 241 -3.44 -11.34 16.57
N ASP A 242 -4.17 -12.45 16.40
CA ASP A 242 -5.03 -12.72 15.24
C ASP A 242 -6.50 -12.44 15.62
N PRO A 243 -6.99 -11.20 15.45
CA PRO A 243 -8.36 -10.85 15.73
C PRO A 243 -9.30 -11.23 14.58
N LYS A 244 -10.51 -11.66 14.91
CA LYS A 244 -11.59 -11.93 13.97
C LYS A 244 -12.86 -11.19 14.40
N ALA A 245 -13.33 -10.32 13.51
CA ALA A 245 -14.60 -9.63 13.68
C ALA A 245 -15.77 -10.59 13.43
N ASP A 246 -16.47 -10.98 14.49
CA ASP A 246 -17.73 -11.72 14.44
C ASP A 246 -18.88 -10.70 14.42
N ARG A 247 -19.21 -10.20 13.23
CA ARG A 247 -20.24 -9.17 13.05
C ARG A 247 -21.64 -9.65 13.47
N PRO A 248 -22.09 -10.88 13.14
CA PRO A 248 -23.37 -11.39 13.62
C PRO A 248 -23.47 -11.39 15.15
N ALA A 249 -22.41 -11.83 15.85
CA ALA A 249 -22.38 -11.81 17.30
C ALA A 249 -22.01 -10.44 17.91
N ARG A 250 -21.66 -9.45 17.06
CA ARG A 250 -21.10 -8.13 17.44
C ARG A 250 -19.90 -8.22 18.38
N ARG A 251 -18.98 -9.16 18.14
CA ARG A 251 -17.81 -9.40 19.00
C ARG A 251 -16.50 -9.42 18.23
N LEU A 252 -15.43 -8.95 18.87
CA LEU A 252 -14.07 -9.18 18.41
C LEU A 252 -13.50 -10.43 19.09
N ARG A 253 -13.28 -11.49 18.32
CA ARG A 253 -12.75 -12.77 18.82
C ARG A 253 -11.24 -12.80 18.60
N VAL A 254 -10.50 -13.22 19.62
CA VAL A 254 -9.07 -13.56 19.45
C VAL A 254 -8.98 -15.01 19.01
N VAL A 255 -8.52 -15.25 17.78
CA VAL A 255 -8.36 -16.60 17.20
C VAL A 255 -7.03 -17.20 17.65
N ASN A 256 -5.97 -16.40 17.60
CA ASN A 256 -4.64 -16.77 18.06
C ASN A 256 -3.96 -15.56 18.72
N ARG A 257 -3.03 -15.82 19.62
CA ARG A 257 -2.16 -14.80 20.21
C ARG A 257 -0.86 -15.41 20.71
N SER A 258 0.22 -14.64 20.59
CA SER A 258 1.44 -14.85 21.36
C SER A 258 1.92 -13.48 21.81
N VAL A 259 1.99 -13.26 23.12
CA VAL A 259 2.39 -12.00 23.74
C VAL A 259 3.42 -12.30 24.81
N ARG A 260 4.56 -11.61 24.76
CA ARG A 260 5.64 -11.76 25.72
C ARG A 260 5.17 -11.41 27.13
N ARG A 261 5.67 -12.11 28.14
CA ARG A 261 5.35 -11.86 29.55
C ARG A 261 5.64 -10.40 29.91
N GLY A 262 4.74 -9.79 30.68
CA GLY A 262 4.84 -8.38 31.09
C GLY A 262 4.09 -7.40 30.19
N HIS A 263 3.61 -7.83 29.02
CA HIS A 263 2.82 -6.98 28.12
C HIS A 263 1.34 -7.35 28.11
N SER A 264 0.49 -6.36 27.83
CA SER A 264 -0.96 -6.55 27.71
C SER A 264 -1.44 -6.13 26.33
N ALA A 265 -2.23 -6.98 25.67
CA ALA A 265 -2.91 -6.64 24.41
C ALA A 265 -4.34 -6.10 24.62
N ALA A 266 -4.84 -6.13 25.85
CA ALA A 266 -6.24 -5.82 26.15
C ALA A 266 -6.64 -4.37 25.77
N PRO A 267 -5.83 -3.33 26.05
CA PRO A 267 -6.17 -1.97 25.61
C PRO A 267 -6.23 -1.84 24.08
N ALA A 268 -5.27 -2.44 23.37
CA ALA A 268 -5.22 -2.44 21.91
C ALA A 268 -6.44 -3.15 21.29
N LEU A 269 -6.83 -4.29 21.86
CA LEU A 269 -8.02 -5.04 21.44
C LEU A 269 -9.31 -4.27 21.70
N LYS A 270 -9.42 -3.59 22.86
CA LYS A 270 -10.58 -2.75 23.18
C LYS A 270 -10.70 -1.57 22.21
N SER A 271 -9.57 -0.93 21.88
CA SER A 271 -9.52 0.15 20.89
C SER A 271 -9.96 -0.36 19.51
N LEU A 272 -9.44 -1.50 19.06
CA LEU A 272 -9.84 -2.12 17.79
C LEU A 272 -11.32 -2.52 17.78
N ALA A 273 -11.83 -3.10 18.87
CA ALA A 273 -13.25 -3.46 18.98
C ALA A 273 -14.14 -2.21 18.88
N ALA A 274 -13.79 -1.14 19.59
CA ALA A 274 -14.51 0.13 19.54
C ALA A 274 -14.48 0.74 18.13
N PHE A 275 -13.32 0.78 17.47
CA PHE A 275 -13.18 1.24 16.08
C PHE A 275 -14.09 0.47 15.12
N LEU A 276 -14.24 -0.84 15.33
CA LEU A 276 -15.09 -1.71 14.50
C LEU A 276 -16.57 -1.71 14.92
N GLY A 277 -16.96 -1.01 16.00
CA GLY A 277 -18.32 -1.03 16.55
C GLY A 277 -18.71 -2.37 17.20
N LEU A 278 -17.72 -3.12 17.68
CA LEU A 278 -17.85 -4.46 18.28
C LEU A 278 -17.57 -4.43 19.80
N LYS A 279 -17.94 -5.52 20.47
CA LYS A 279 -17.62 -5.80 21.89
C LYS A 279 -16.42 -6.71 22.05
#